data_AF-A0A7S0WIK6-F1
#
_entry.id   AF-A0A7S0WIK6-F1
#
_cell.length_a   1.000
_cell.length_b   1.000
_cell.length_c   1.000
_cell.angle_alpha   90.00
_cell.angle_beta   90.00
_cell.angle_gamma   90.00
#
_symmetry.space_group_name_H-M   'P 1'
#
loop_
_entity.id
_entity.type
_entity.pdbx_description
1 polymer ?
#
loop_
_entity_poly.entity_id
_entity_poly.type
_entity_poly.pdbx_seq_one_letter_code
_entity_poly.pdbx_strand_id
1 'polypeptide(L)'
;MQERISCEVLSWEDHASLPAHLRPDVVLGSDLLYDPLAIPDLVATLCVLLQPPPAMEDTESAARPVMYMATTRRNESTLDLFLAKAAAAGLDVKEVGQQFESEDEAMDRSRFCHATKLAAARDRILLHAIVVTKSLAA
;
A
#
# COMPACT_ATOMS: atom_id res chain seq x y z
N MET A 1 19.97 17.71 -11.86
CA MET A 1 19.18 16.63 -11.24
C MET A 1 18.75 15.71 -12.36
N GLN A 2 19.27 14.48 -12.40
CA GLN A 2 18.81 13.48 -13.36
C GLN A 2 17.61 12.77 -12.73
N GLU A 3 16.45 12.85 -13.37
CA GLU A 3 15.31 12.03 -12.98
C GLU A 3 15.61 10.57 -13.36
N ARG A 4 15.83 9.72 -12.36
CA ARG A 4 15.93 8.26 -12.52
C ARG A 4 14.52 7.69 -12.53
N ILE A 5 13.79 7.90 -13.61
CA ILE A 5 12.51 7.23 -13.84
C ILE A 5 12.80 5.97 -14.65
N SER A 6 12.41 4.82 -14.13
CA SER A 6 12.38 3.55 -14.87
C SER A 6 10.99 2.96 -14.85
N CYS A 7 10.71 2.10 -15.81
CA CYS A 7 9.50 1.30 -15.88
C CYS A 7 9.94 -0.14 -16.12
N GLU A 8 9.51 -1.03 -15.24
CA GLU A 8 9.85 -2.45 -15.28
C GLU A 8 8.57 -3.26 -15.09
N VAL A 9 8.51 -4.43 -15.73
CA VAL A 9 7.41 -5.37 -15.51
C VAL A 9 7.66 -6.11 -14.22
N LEU A 10 6.66 -6.15 -13.34
CA LEU A 10 6.71 -6.88 -12.08
C LEU A 10 5.51 -7.82 -12.02
N SER A 11 5.78 -9.12 -12.02
CA SER A 11 4.76 -10.15 -11.77
C SER A 11 4.70 -10.45 -10.28
N TRP A 12 3.50 -10.41 -9.68
CA TRP A 12 3.33 -10.75 -8.26
C TRP A 12 3.53 -12.26 -7.99
N GLU A 13 3.21 -13.09 -8.97
CA GLU A 13 3.36 -14.55 -8.90
C GLU A 13 4.83 -14.98 -8.80
N ASP A 14 5.76 -14.13 -9.25
CA ASP A 14 7.21 -14.37 -9.23
C ASP A 14 7.93 -13.51 -8.18
N HIS A 15 7.30 -13.34 -7.01
CA HIS A 15 7.83 -12.53 -5.91
C HIS A 15 9.20 -13.00 -5.40
N ALA A 16 9.57 -14.27 -5.62
CA ALA A 16 10.89 -14.81 -5.26
C ALA A 16 12.02 -14.29 -6.16
N SER A 17 11.69 -13.88 -7.39
CA SER A 17 12.66 -13.39 -8.39
C SER A 17 12.68 -11.86 -8.50
N LEU A 18 12.13 -11.15 -7.51
CA LEU A 18 12.13 -9.69 -7.51
C LEU A 18 13.56 -9.14 -7.56
N PRO A 19 13.82 -8.10 -8.37
CA PRO A 19 15.16 -7.57 -8.52
C PRO A 19 15.73 -7.07 -7.19
N ALA A 20 17.00 -7.38 -6.92
CA ALA A 20 17.66 -6.98 -5.68
C ALA A 20 17.75 -5.45 -5.52
N HIS A 21 17.72 -4.68 -6.62
CA HIS A 21 17.69 -3.22 -6.60
C HIS A 21 16.33 -2.64 -6.18
N LEU A 22 15.27 -3.44 -6.18
CA LEU A 22 13.93 -3.00 -5.82
C LEU A 22 13.80 -2.99 -4.29
N ARG A 23 14.22 -1.87 -3.70
CA ARG A 23 14.14 -1.57 -2.25
C ARG A 23 13.47 -0.22 -2.04
N PRO A 24 12.14 -0.15 -2.24
CA PRO A 24 11.43 1.10 -2.12
C PRO A 24 11.25 1.51 -0.65
N ASP A 25 11.40 2.80 -0.36
CA ASP A 25 10.93 3.37 0.91
C ASP A 25 9.40 3.47 0.95
N VAL A 26 8.79 3.65 -0.22
CA VAL A 26 7.34 3.81 -0.39
C VAL A 26 6.86 2.99 -1.58
N VAL A 27 5.83 2.16 -1.34
CA VAL A 27 5.09 1.44 -2.38
C VAL A 27 3.70 2.08 -2.51
N LEU A 28 3.25 2.33 -3.73
CA LEU A 28 1.92 2.88 -4.00
C LEU A 28 1.10 1.86 -4.78
N GLY A 29 -0.14 1.65 -4.35
CA GLY A 29 -1.11 0.78 -5.02
C GLY A 29 -2.49 1.40 -5.04
N SER A 30 -3.24 1.19 -6.11
CA SER A 30 -4.61 1.66 -6.22
C SER A 30 -5.47 0.59 -6.90
N ASP A 31 -6.62 0.28 -6.30
CA ASP A 31 -7.62 -0.66 -6.82
C ASP A 31 -7.05 -2.06 -7.16
N LEU A 32 -6.14 -2.57 -6.33
CA LEU A 32 -5.46 -3.86 -6.55
C LEU A 32 -6.29 -5.08 -6.13
N LEU A 33 -7.36 -4.89 -5.35
CA LEU A 33 -8.12 -5.97 -4.69
C LEU A 33 -9.37 -6.38 -5.48
N TYR A 34 -9.23 -6.63 -6.78
CA TYR A 34 -10.36 -7.02 -7.64
C TYR A 34 -10.46 -8.54 -7.85
N ASP A 35 -9.33 -9.26 -7.88
CA ASP A 35 -9.26 -10.71 -8.08
C ASP A 35 -8.82 -11.41 -6.78
N PRO A 36 -9.69 -12.23 -6.14
CA PRO A 36 -9.32 -13.01 -4.98
C PRO A 36 -8.10 -13.92 -5.17
N LEU A 37 -7.87 -14.41 -6.39
CA LEU A 37 -6.78 -15.35 -6.69
C LEU A 37 -5.41 -14.66 -6.68
N ALA A 38 -5.36 -13.36 -6.97
CA ALA A 38 -4.12 -12.58 -6.97
C ALA A 38 -3.69 -12.12 -5.56
N ILE A 39 -4.59 -12.19 -4.56
CA ILE A 39 -4.33 -11.67 -3.21
C ILE A 39 -3.15 -12.37 -2.52
N PRO A 40 -3.02 -13.71 -2.54
CA PRO A 40 -1.87 -14.37 -1.94
C PRO A 40 -0.53 -13.91 -2.53
N ASP A 41 -0.44 -13.80 -3.85
CA ASP A 41 0.77 -13.37 -4.55
C ASP A 41 1.09 -11.90 -4.31
N LEU A 42 0.06 -11.05 -4.25
CA LEU A 42 0.21 -9.65 -3.85
C LEU A 42 0.77 -9.56 -2.42
N VAL A 43 0.21 -10.28 -1.45
CA VAL A 43 0.71 -10.26 -0.06
C VAL A 43 2.15 -10.76 0.01
N ALA A 44 2.49 -11.83 -0.69
CA ALA A 44 3.87 -12.34 -0.75
C ALA A 44 4.85 -11.33 -1.36
N THR A 45 4.43 -10.65 -2.43
CA THR A 45 5.18 -9.55 -3.05
C THR A 45 5.43 -8.41 -2.04
N LEU A 46 4.40 -7.99 -1.31
CA LEU A 46 4.53 -6.93 -0.30
C LEU A 46 5.46 -7.34 0.84
N CYS A 47 5.41 -8.60 1.27
CA CYS A 47 6.35 -9.10 2.28
C CYS A 47 7.80 -8.96 1.85
N VAL A 48 8.13 -9.15 0.56
CA VAL A 48 9.49 -8.96 0.04
C VAL A 48 9.84 -7.47 -0.09
N LEU A 49 8.93 -6.67 -0.66
CA LEU A 49 9.17 -5.24 -0.92
C LEU A 49 9.28 -4.41 0.37
N LEU A 50 8.56 -4.80 1.42
CA LEU A 50 8.50 -4.06 2.68
C LEU A 50 9.51 -4.56 3.72
N GLN A 51 10.36 -5.54 3.39
CA GLN A 51 11.46 -5.91 4.29
C GLN A 51 12.40 -4.71 4.49
N PRO A 52 12.76 -4.38 5.75
CA PRO A 52 13.81 -3.42 5.98
C PRO A 52 15.13 -3.96 5.39
N PRO A 53 16.03 -3.08 4.91
CA PRO A 53 17.34 -3.52 4.49
C PRO A 53 18.11 -4.10 5.70
N PRO A 54 18.95 -5.13 5.50
CA PRO A 54 19.61 -5.87 6.57
C PRO A 54 20.53 -5.01 7.47
N ALA A 55 20.92 -3.81 7.02
CA ALA A 55 21.70 -2.86 7.81
C ALA A 55 20.86 -1.99 8.78
N MET A 56 19.53 -2.05 8.71
CA MET A 56 18.61 -1.19 9.47
C MET A 56 17.79 -1.93 10.53
N GLU A 57 18.08 -3.21 10.79
CA GLU A 57 17.36 -4.00 11.82
C GLU A 57 17.49 -3.38 13.23
N ASP A 58 18.60 -2.66 13.49
CA ASP A 58 18.93 -2.12 14.82
C ASP A 58 18.84 -0.58 14.97
N THR A 59 18.49 0.17 13.92
CA THR A 59 18.44 1.64 14.00
C THR A 59 16.99 2.11 14.07
N GLU A 60 16.53 2.53 15.26
CA GLU A 60 15.18 3.09 15.49
C GLU A 60 14.85 4.36 14.66
N SER A 61 15.83 4.89 13.92
CA SER A 61 15.74 6.18 13.24
C SER A 61 15.62 6.11 11.71
N ALA A 62 15.71 4.93 11.08
CA ALA A 62 15.49 4.81 9.63
C ALA A 62 14.01 4.54 9.34
N ALA A 63 13.43 5.32 8.42
CA ALA A 63 12.04 5.15 8.01
C ALA A 63 11.84 3.75 7.42
N ARG A 64 10.90 2.98 7.99
CA ARG A 64 10.57 1.65 7.50
C ARG A 64 9.82 1.77 6.16
N PRO A 65 10.05 0.85 5.22
CA PRO A 65 9.24 0.77 4.01
C PRO A 65 7.75 0.74 4.35
N VAL A 66 6.97 1.57 3.67
CA VAL A 66 5.51 1.63 3.84
C VAL A 66 4.83 1.49 2.49
N MET A 67 3.74 0.74 2.45
CA MET A 67 2.84 0.76 1.31
C MET A 67 1.62 1.60 1.62
N TYR A 68 1.23 2.47 0.70
CA TYR A 68 -0.08 3.10 0.68
C TYR A 68 -0.95 2.47 -0.40
N MET A 69 -2.08 1.90 0.01
CA MET A 69 -3.04 1.27 -0.88
C MET A 69 -4.39 1.98 -0.81
N ALA A 70 -4.80 2.57 -1.93
CA ALA A 70 -6.18 3.03 -2.10
C ALA A 70 -7.06 1.85 -2.52
N THR A 71 -8.12 1.57 -1.77
CA THR A 71 -9.09 0.52 -2.10
C THR A 71 -10.50 1.10 -2.15
N THR A 72 -11.40 0.41 -2.86
CA THR A 72 -12.81 0.79 -2.93
C THR A 72 -13.68 -0.18 -2.15
N ARG A 73 -14.65 0.31 -1.37
CA ARG A 73 -15.72 -0.49 -0.73
C ARG A 73 -16.76 -0.92 -1.78
N ARG A 74 -16.33 -1.73 -2.75
CA ARG A 74 -17.19 -2.37 -3.77
C ARG A 74 -17.25 -3.89 -3.61
N ASN A 75 -16.19 -4.48 -3.08
CA ASN A 75 -16.09 -5.92 -2.84
C ASN A 75 -15.49 -6.17 -1.45
N GLU A 76 -16.36 -6.23 -0.44
CA GLU A 76 -15.96 -6.47 0.95
C GLU A 76 -15.22 -7.81 1.09
N SER A 77 -15.62 -8.84 0.32
CA SER A 77 -15.00 -10.17 0.39
C SER A 77 -13.52 -10.20 -0.02
N THR A 78 -13.10 -9.41 -1.01
CA THR A 78 -11.68 -9.34 -1.40
C THR A 78 -10.87 -8.52 -0.42
N LEU A 79 -11.45 -7.46 0.14
CA LEU A 79 -10.80 -6.68 1.20
C LEU A 79 -10.60 -7.54 2.46
N ASP A 80 -11.62 -8.26 2.91
CA ASP A 80 -11.55 -9.14 4.08
C ASP A 80 -10.51 -10.26 3.89
N LEU A 81 -10.50 -10.88 2.70
CA LEU A 81 -9.50 -11.87 2.33
C LEU A 81 -8.08 -11.28 2.36
N PHE A 82 -7.90 -10.08 1.82
CA PHE A 82 -6.62 -9.37 1.87
C PHE A 82 -6.19 -9.10 3.32
N LEU A 83 -7.05 -8.52 4.15
CA LEU A 83 -6.76 -8.21 5.54
C LEU A 83 -6.37 -9.48 6.32
N ALA A 84 -7.09 -10.58 6.13
CA ALA A 84 -6.79 -11.86 6.77
C ALA A 84 -5.43 -12.43 6.33
N LYS A 85 -5.12 -12.38 5.02
CA LYS A 85 -3.83 -12.86 4.49
C LYS A 85 -2.66 -11.97 4.90
N ALA A 86 -2.84 -10.65 4.87
CA ALA A 86 -1.85 -9.67 5.31
C ALA A 86 -1.50 -9.89 6.79
N ALA A 87 -2.50 -10.00 7.66
CA ALA A 87 -2.29 -10.27 9.09
C ALA A 87 -1.56 -11.61 9.31
N ALA A 88 -1.95 -12.67 8.61
CA ALA A 88 -1.29 -13.97 8.69
C ALA A 88 0.18 -13.95 8.22
N ALA A 89 0.52 -13.01 7.32
CA ALA A 89 1.87 -12.80 6.81
C ALA A 89 2.69 -11.79 7.65
N GLY A 90 2.15 -11.29 8.76
CA GLY A 90 2.83 -10.32 9.63
C GLY A 90 2.81 -8.88 9.11
N LEU A 91 1.87 -8.54 8.22
CA LEU A 91 1.64 -7.16 7.78
C LEU A 91 0.57 -6.50 8.65
N ASP A 92 0.88 -5.30 9.16
CA ASP A 92 -0.05 -4.43 9.87
C ASP A 92 -0.70 -3.47 8.87
N VAL A 93 -2.02 -3.55 8.74
CA VAL A 93 -2.81 -2.76 7.79
C VAL A 93 -3.66 -1.77 8.59
N LYS A 94 -3.40 -0.47 8.43
CA LYS A 94 -4.14 0.60 9.09
C LYS A 94 -4.86 1.47 8.08
N GLU A 95 -6.13 1.72 8.30
CA GLU A 95 -6.82 2.78 7.57
C GLU A 95 -6.29 4.14 8.04
N VAL A 96 -5.79 4.94 7.09
CA VAL A 96 -5.18 6.27 7.34
C VAL A 96 -5.93 7.40 6.62
N GLY A 97 -7.17 7.13 6.18
CA GLY A 97 -8.03 8.10 5.52
C GLY A 97 -8.17 9.37 6.37
N GLN A 98 -7.72 10.50 5.81
CA GLN A 98 -7.72 11.79 6.50
C GLN A 98 -9.14 12.21 6.94
N GLN A 99 -9.26 12.52 8.23
CA GLN A 99 -10.09 13.62 8.71
C GLN A 99 -9.62 14.89 7.99
N PHE A 100 -10.21 15.22 6.84
CA PHE A 100 -10.07 16.58 6.34
C PHE A 100 -10.96 17.46 7.21
N GLU A 101 -10.33 18.34 7.99
CA GLU A 101 -11.02 19.42 8.66
C GLU A 101 -11.59 20.34 7.57
N SER A 102 -12.89 20.19 7.30
CA SER A 102 -13.71 20.92 6.33
C SER A 102 -13.51 20.58 4.83
N GLU A 103 -14.65 20.51 4.12
CA GLU A 103 -14.74 20.27 2.67
C GLU A 103 -14.23 21.46 1.84
N ASP A 104 -14.22 22.66 2.43
CA ASP A 104 -13.92 23.92 1.75
C ASP A 104 -12.41 24.10 1.48
N GLU A 105 -11.53 23.70 2.40
CA GLU A 105 -10.08 23.89 2.25
C GLU A 105 -9.42 22.91 1.25
N ALA A 106 -9.96 21.69 1.14
CA ALA A 106 -9.44 20.69 0.21
C ALA A 106 -9.81 20.99 -1.25
N MET A 107 -10.97 21.61 -1.47
CA MET A 107 -11.51 21.88 -2.80
C MET A 107 -10.76 23.00 -3.53
N ASP A 108 -10.27 24.02 -2.81
CA ASP A 108 -9.54 25.17 -3.38
C ASP A 108 -8.14 24.78 -3.93
N ARG A 109 -7.54 23.69 -3.43
CA ARG A 109 -6.20 23.25 -3.85
C ARG A 109 -6.21 22.25 -5.01
N SER A 110 -7.37 21.70 -5.36
CA SER A 110 -7.46 20.69 -6.42
C SER A 110 -7.81 21.34 -7.76
N ARG A 111 -6.92 21.25 -8.76
CA ARG A 111 -7.19 21.69 -10.14
C ARG A 111 -8.23 20.83 -10.87
N PHE A 112 -8.79 19.82 -10.20
CA PHE A 112 -9.66 18.82 -10.80
C PHE A 112 -11.13 19.19 -10.53
N CYS A 113 -11.84 19.61 -11.57
CA CYS A 113 -13.26 20.03 -11.53
C CYS A 113 -14.25 18.86 -11.29
N HIS A 114 -13.78 17.72 -10.79
CA HIS A 114 -14.58 16.53 -10.47
C HIS A 114 -14.94 16.42 -8.99
N ALA A 115 -14.64 17.47 -8.20
CA ALA A 115 -14.80 17.51 -6.75
C ALA A 115 -16.17 17.01 -6.28
N THR A 116 -17.28 17.35 -6.95
CA THR A 116 -18.63 16.91 -6.56
C THR A 116 -18.89 15.42 -6.77
N LYS A 117 -18.33 14.80 -7.82
CA LYS A 117 -18.45 13.33 -8.04
C LYS A 117 -17.49 12.55 -7.15
N LEU A 118 -16.30 13.11 -6.91
CA LEU A 118 -15.31 12.54 -5.99
C LEU A 118 -15.79 12.61 -4.53
N ALA A 119 -16.49 13.69 -4.14
CA ALA A 119 -17.11 13.81 -2.82
C ALA A 119 -18.13 12.69 -2.56
N ALA A 120 -19.01 12.41 -3.53
CA ALA A 120 -19.98 11.32 -3.42
C ALA A 120 -19.35 9.90 -3.40
N ALA A 121 -18.12 9.76 -3.93
CA ALA A 121 -17.38 8.50 -3.92
C ALA A 121 -16.40 8.39 -2.73
N ARG A 122 -16.20 9.49 -1.98
CA ARG A 122 -15.17 9.62 -0.95
C ARG A 122 -15.34 8.60 0.17
N ASP A 123 -16.56 8.41 0.64
CA ASP A 123 -16.87 7.43 1.70
C ASP A 123 -16.69 5.97 1.24
N ARG A 124 -16.45 5.76 -0.06
CA ARG A 124 -16.25 4.45 -0.67
C ARG A 124 -14.79 4.19 -0.99
N ILE A 125 -13.88 5.15 -0.79
CA ILE A 125 -12.44 4.99 -1.00
C ILE A 125 -11.76 4.96 0.36
N LEU A 126 -11.09 3.87 0.65
CA LEU A 126 -10.26 3.73 1.85
C LEU A 126 -8.80 3.87 1.46
N LEU A 127 -8.02 4.52 2.31
CA LEU A 127 -6.57 4.57 2.19
C LEU A 127 -5.97 3.74 3.32
N HIS A 128 -5.19 2.73 2.96
CA HIS A 128 -4.51 1.87 3.91
C HIS A 128 -3.01 2.15 3.91
N ALA A 129 -2.41 2.30 5.08
CA ALA A 129 -0.98 2.20 5.29
C ALA A 129 -0.64 0.78 5.75
N ILE A 130 0.30 0.14 5.06
CA ILE A 130 0.69 -1.25 5.32
C ILE A 130 2.19 -1.27 5.64
N VAL A 131 2.53 -1.90 6.76
CA VAL A 131 3.91 -2.04 7.24
C VAL A 131 4.17 -3.44 7.76
N VAL A 132 5.43 -3.89 7.76
CA VAL A 132 5.83 -5.15 8.40
C VAL A 132 5.80 -4.97 9.92
N THR A 133 5.09 -5.85 10.62
CA THR A 133 5.19 -5.94 12.09
C THR A 133 6.58 -6.42 12.48
N LYS A 134 7.16 -5.91 13.58
CA LYS A 134 8.45 -6.43 14.07
C LYS A 134 8.32 -7.96 14.18
N SER A 135 9.13 -8.68 13.42
CA SER A 135 9.19 -10.14 13.44
C SER A 135 9.20 -10.61 14.89
N LEU A 136 8.22 -11.41 15.30
CA LEU A 136 8.41 -12.24 16.48
C LEU A 136 9.54 -13.20 16.11
N ALA A 137 10.71 -12.95 16.70
CA ALA A 137 11.85 -13.85 16.64
C ALA A 137 11.36 -15.29 16.89
N ALA A 138 11.56 -16.15 15.90
CA ALA A 138 11.48 -17.59 16.07
C ALA A 138 12.81 -18.11 16.63
#